data_AF-A0A931U4V1-F1
#
_entry.id   AF-A0A931U4V1-F1
#
_cell.length_a   1.000
_cell.length_b   1.000
_cell.length_c   1.000
_cell.angle_alpha   90.00
_cell.angle_beta   90.00
_cell.angle_gamma   90.00
#
_symmetry.space_group_name_H-M   'P 1'
#
loop_
_entity.id
_entity.type
_entity.pdbx_description
1 polymer ?
#
loop_
_entity_poly.entity_id
_entity_poly.type
_entity_poly.pdbx_seq_one_letter_code
_entity_poly.pdbx_strand_id
1 'polypeptide(L)'
;MYLMPFVARHGDLTQVGREFLGDRVRVESVDIADGGLVTVEMIAHGPREPLCCPTQPVTQRFWLRILVDSPQSFAEASLPLRIAGVARTTEGNVRLHIRDARRGVVVDSFTTARMPGVGAFGSFEFVVTDAALASHRNTQVTLELFEESAADGSPVGLASVPIRLR
;
A
#
# COMPACT_ATOMS: atom_id res chain seq x y z
N MET A 1 -15.30 6.82 -2.45
CA MET A 1 -15.15 5.36 -2.60
C MET A 1 -13.67 5.03 -2.77
N TYR A 2 -13.19 3.92 -2.22
CA TYR A 2 -11.79 3.48 -2.34
C TYR A 2 -11.72 2.07 -2.92
N LEU A 3 -10.68 1.82 -3.71
CA LEU A 3 -10.24 0.49 -4.12
C LEU A 3 -9.19 -0.01 -3.14
N MET A 4 -9.35 -1.24 -2.65
CA MET A 4 -8.41 -1.91 -1.75
C MET A 4 -8.08 -3.31 -2.28
N PRO A 5 -7.04 -3.49 -3.09
CA PRO A 5 -6.59 -4.80 -3.52
C PRO A 5 -5.99 -5.60 -2.37
N PHE A 6 -6.34 -6.89 -2.35
CA PHE A 6 -5.73 -7.90 -1.49
C PHE A 6 -5.03 -8.93 -2.36
N VAL A 7 -3.84 -9.34 -1.95
CA VAL A 7 -3.10 -10.42 -2.58
C VAL A 7 -3.04 -11.60 -1.63
N ALA A 8 -3.44 -12.77 -2.14
CA ALA A 8 -3.27 -14.04 -1.44
C ALA A 8 -1.83 -14.54 -1.62
N ARG A 9 -1.07 -14.64 -0.53
CA ARG A 9 0.26 -15.26 -0.51
C ARG A 9 0.35 -16.21 0.67
N HIS A 10 0.79 -17.44 0.40
CA HIS A 10 0.90 -18.51 1.41
C HIS A 10 -0.42 -18.80 2.16
N GLY A 11 -1.57 -18.52 1.54
CA GLY A 11 -2.89 -18.70 2.17
C GLY A 11 -3.41 -17.46 2.92
N ASP A 12 -2.59 -16.44 3.12
CA ASP A 12 -2.96 -15.21 3.82
C ASP A 12 -3.27 -14.07 2.84
N LEU A 13 -4.25 -13.23 3.20
CA LEU A 13 -4.59 -12.01 2.47
C LEU A 13 -3.84 -10.81 3.05
N THR A 14 -3.03 -10.16 2.22
CA THR A 14 -2.37 -8.89 2.57
C THR A 14 -2.89 -7.77 1.70
N GLN A 15 -3.20 -6.61 2.30
CA GLN A 15 -3.65 -5.42 1.59
C GLN A 15 -2.46 -4.72 0.92
N VAL A 16 -2.50 -4.54 -0.40
CA VAL A 16 -1.34 -4.15 -1.24
C VAL A 16 -1.61 -2.94 -2.13
N GLY A 17 -2.39 -1.99 -1.63
CA GLY A 17 -2.74 -0.77 -2.35
C GLY A 17 -3.99 -0.12 -1.79
N ARG A 18 -4.09 1.20 -1.92
CA ARG A 18 -5.29 1.94 -1.57
C ARG A 18 -5.42 3.12 -2.51
N GLU A 19 -6.46 3.11 -3.32
CA GLU A 19 -6.66 4.13 -4.35
C GLU A 19 -8.02 4.78 -4.21
N PHE A 20 -8.07 6.10 -4.31
CA PHE A 20 -9.33 6.85 -4.24
C PHE A 20 -10.00 6.86 -5.61
N LEU A 21 -11.22 6.34 -5.68
CA LEU A 21 -11.98 6.26 -6.93
C LEU A 21 -12.91 7.48 -7.15
N GLY A 22 -13.04 8.37 -6.16
CA GLY A 22 -13.97 9.51 -6.23
C GLY A 22 -15.18 9.37 -5.32
N ASP A 23 -16.00 10.42 -5.28
CA ASP A 23 -17.31 10.43 -4.60
C ASP A 23 -18.44 10.03 -5.55
N ARG A 24 -19.47 9.35 -5.03
CA ARG A 24 -20.70 8.95 -5.77
C ARG A 24 -20.46 8.25 -7.12
N VAL A 25 -19.36 7.53 -7.23
CA VAL A 25 -19.05 6.74 -8.42
C VAL A 25 -19.82 5.41 -8.42
N ARG A 26 -20.18 4.93 -9.61
CA ARG A 26 -20.75 3.59 -9.82
C ARG A 26 -19.74 2.75 -10.58
N VAL A 27 -19.17 1.74 -9.93
CA VAL A 27 -18.27 0.78 -10.59
C VAL A 27 -19.07 -0.10 -11.52
N GLU A 28 -18.66 -0.16 -12.78
CA GLU A 28 -19.23 -1.04 -13.79
C GLU A 28 -18.41 -2.32 -13.91
N SER A 29 -17.07 -2.20 -13.90
CA SER A 29 -16.16 -3.34 -13.98
C SER A 29 -14.84 -3.10 -13.23
N VAL A 30 -14.24 -4.21 -12.78
CA VAL A 30 -12.87 -4.24 -12.27
C VAL A 30 -12.15 -5.42 -12.91
N ASP A 31 -11.03 -5.15 -13.55
CA ASP A 31 -10.16 -6.15 -14.16
C ASP A 31 -8.76 -6.06 -13.55
N ILE A 32 -8.13 -7.21 -13.31
CA ILE A 32 -6.76 -7.30 -12.82
C ILE A 32 -5.97 -8.13 -13.83
N ALA A 33 -5.09 -7.47 -14.57
CA ALA A 33 -4.23 -8.11 -15.55
C ALA A 33 -2.93 -8.61 -14.91
N ASP A 34 -2.24 -9.48 -15.64
CA ASP A 34 -0.91 -9.97 -15.28
C ASP A 34 0.06 -8.81 -15.01
N GLY A 35 0.91 -8.99 -14.01
CA GLY A 35 1.79 -7.92 -13.53
C GLY A 35 1.07 -6.88 -12.68
N GLY A 36 -0.20 -7.07 -12.29
CA GLY A 36 -0.87 -6.26 -11.27
C GLY A 36 -1.32 -4.88 -11.73
N LEU A 37 -1.68 -4.74 -13.00
CA LEU A 37 -2.45 -3.59 -13.49
C LEU A 37 -3.91 -3.82 -13.12
N VAL A 38 -4.49 -2.90 -12.35
CA VAL A 38 -5.91 -2.88 -12.03
C VAL A 38 -6.60 -1.83 -12.89
N THR A 39 -7.55 -2.24 -13.71
CA THR A 39 -8.41 -1.35 -14.50
C THR A 39 -9.78 -1.28 -13.86
N VAL A 40 -10.26 -0.07 -13.59
CA VAL A 40 -11.60 0.19 -13.05
C VAL A 40 -12.36 1.01 -14.06
N GLU A 41 -13.48 0.49 -14.55
CA GLU A 41 -14.44 1.24 -15.35
C GLU A 41 -15.62 1.62 -14.47
N MET A 42 -16.01 2.88 -14.53
CA MET A 42 -17.03 3.42 -13.65
C MET A 42 -17.76 4.60 -14.29
N ILE A 43 -18.93 4.92 -13.76
CA ILE A 43 -19.64 6.17 -14.01
C ILE A 43 -19.33 7.14 -12.88
N ALA A 44 -18.89 8.35 -13.24
CA ALA A 44 -18.55 9.43 -12.33
C ALA A 44 -19.22 10.75 -12.73
N HIS A 45 -19.11 11.77 -11.88
CA HIS A 45 -19.61 13.10 -12.21
C HIS A 45 -18.73 13.79 -13.26
N GLY A 46 -19.39 14.33 -14.28
CA GLY A 46 -18.75 15.26 -15.19
C GLY A 46 -18.57 16.66 -14.59
N PRO A 47 -17.65 17.48 -15.12
CA PRO A 47 -17.33 18.80 -14.57
C PRO A 47 -18.47 19.82 -14.62
N ARG A 48 -19.58 19.50 -15.32
CA ARG A 48 -20.77 20.35 -15.44
C ARG A 48 -22.03 19.68 -14.87
N GLU A 49 -21.89 18.54 -14.20
CA GLU A 49 -23.04 17.79 -13.69
C GLU A 49 -23.37 18.17 -12.24
N PRO A 50 -24.67 18.24 -11.88
CA PRO A 50 -25.07 18.25 -10.48
C PRO A 50 -24.61 16.95 -9.79
N LEU A 51 -24.14 17.07 -8.55
CA LEU A 51 -23.58 15.95 -7.77
C LEU A 51 -24.56 14.79 -7.48
N CYS A 52 -25.81 14.84 -7.93
CA CYS A 52 -26.81 13.78 -7.67
C CYS A 52 -26.93 12.74 -8.78
N CYS A 53 -26.53 13.05 -10.02
CA CYS A 53 -26.78 12.20 -11.19
C CYS A 53 -25.52 12.06 -12.06
N PRO A 54 -24.56 11.19 -11.71
CA PRO A 54 -23.35 10.99 -12.49
C PRO A 54 -23.68 10.31 -13.84
N THR A 55 -23.14 10.82 -14.95
CA THR A 55 -23.33 10.17 -16.27
C THR A 55 -22.05 9.94 -17.06
N GLN A 56 -20.92 10.48 -16.61
CA GLN A 56 -19.67 10.39 -17.35
C GLN A 56 -18.98 9.03 -17.16
N PRO A 57 -18.71 8.26 -18.23
CA PRO A 57 -17.86 7.07 -18.14
C PRO A 57 -16.41 7.47 -17.91
N VAL A 58 -15.76 6.80 -16.96
CA VAL A 58 -14.37 7.01 -16.56
C VAL A 58 -13.68 5.66 -16.44
N THR A 59 -12.49 5.55 -17.04
CA THR A 59 -11.58 4.42 -16.83
C THR A 59 -10.38 4.90 -16.03
N GLN A 60 -10.14 4.29 -14.88
CA GLN A 60 -8.93 4.52 -14.07
C GLN A 60 -8.06 3.27 -14.07
N ARG A 61 -6.74 3.48 -14.01
CA ARG A 61 -5.74 2.42 -14.05
C ARG A 61 -4.73 2.61 -12.94
N PHE A 62 -4.48 1.56 -12.17
CA PHE A 62 -3.58 1.56 -11.04
C PHE A 62 -2.63 0.38 -11.10
N TRP A 63 -1.40 0.57 -10.65
CA TRP A 63 -0.43 -0.50 -10.55
C TRP A 63 -0.22 -0.89 -9.10
N LEU A 64 -0.26 -2.19 -8.79
CA LEU A 64 0.19 -2.69 -7.48
C LEU A 64 1.69 -2.40 -7.33
N ARG A 65 2.10 -1.52 -6.42
CA ARG A 65 3.50 -1.05 -6.39
C ARG A 65 4.37 -1.84 -5.43
N ILE A 66 3.84 -2.20 -4.26
CA ILE A 66 4.60 -2.77 -3.15
C ILE A 66 3.90 -4.04 -2.68
N LEU A 67 4.64 -5.13 -2.61
CA LEU A 67 4.20 -6.41 -2.07
C LEU A 67 5.12 -6.76 -0.90
N VAL A 68 4.55 -6.95 0.28
CA VAL A 68 5.28 -7.35 1.49
C VAL A 68 5.23 -8.86 1.60
N ASP A 69 6.40 -9.49 1.70
CA ASP A 69 6.54 -10.94 1.86
C ASP A 69 6.68 -11.35 3.33
N SER A 70 7.33 -10.51 4.13
CA SER A 70 7.50 -10.71 5.57
C SER A 70 7.52 -9.38 6.30
N PRO A 71 6.93 -9.27 7.51
CA PRO A 71 6.05 -10.27 8.12
C PRO A 71 4.71 -10.41 7.39
N GLN A 72 4.00 -11.50 7.62
CA GLN A 72 2.62 -11.67 7.15
C GLN A 72 1.64 -10.85 8.00
N SER A 73 0.47 -10.57 7.44
CA SER A 73 -0.61 -9.91 8.16
C SER A 73 -0.97 -10.70 9.42
N PHE A 74 -1.08 -9.99 10.54
CA PHE A 74 -1.33 -10.48 11.89
C PHE A 74 -0.27 -11.40 12.48
N ALA A 75 0.89 -11.55 11.83
CA ALA A 75 1.99 -12.33 12.39
C ALA A 75 2.49 -11.73 13.71
N GLU A 76 3.00 -12.61 14.58
CA GLU A 76 3.76 -12.19 15.75
C GLU A 76 5.23 -11.97 15.36
N ALA A 77 5.78 -10.81 15.69
CA ALA A 77 7.14 -10.44 15.30
C ALA A 77 7.92 -9.86 16.49
N SER A 78 9.24 -10.02 16.49
CA SER A 78 10.13 -9.51 17.53
C SER A 78 11.18 -8.56 16.96
N LEU A 79 11.80 -7.77 17.83
CA LEU A 79 12.94 -6.94 17.46
C LEU A 79 14.25 -7.76 17.40
N PRO A 80 15.16 -7.50 16.45
CA PRO A 80 15.02 -6.57 15.33
C PRO A 80 13.94 -7.01 14.34
N LEU A 81 13.03 -6.10 13.99
CA LEU A 81 11.93 -6.40 13.09
C LEU A 81 12.44 -6.34 11.64
N ARG A 82 12.43 -7.49 10.96
CA ARG A 82 12.76 -7.59 9.54
C ARG A 82 11.52 -7.48 8.69
N ILE A 83 11.54 -6.54 7.74
CA ILE A 83 10.44 -6.30 6.79
C ILE A 83 11.03 -6.43 5.39
N ALA A 84 10.50 -7.35 4.59
CA ALA A 84 11.04 -7.66 3.28
C ALA A 84 9.92 -7.87 2.27
N GLY A 85 10.22 -7.61 1.01
CA GLY A 85 9.28 -7.78 -0.09
C GLY A 85 9.85 -7.30 -1.41
N VAL A 86 8.94 -7.02 -2.35
CA VAL A 86 9.28 -6.49 -3.67
C VAL A 86 8.50 -5.22 -3.97
N ALA A 87 9.14 -4.27 -4.63
CA ALA A 87 8.53 -3.01 -5.03
C ALA A 87 8.91 -2.62 -6.46
N ARG A 88 7.99 -1.97 -7.17
CA ARG A 88 8.18 -1.32 -8.47
C ARG A 88 7.78 0.16 -8.39
N THR A 89 8.58 0.93 -7.67
CA THR A 89 8.36 2.34 -7.38
C THR A 89 9.31 3.22 -8.18
N THR A 90 9.06 4.53 -8.22
CA THR A 90 9.97 5.49 -8.89
C THR A 90 11.32 5.47 -8.18
N GLU A 91 12.40 5.26 -8.95
CA GLU A 91 13.77 5.11 -8.44
C GLU A 91 13.93 4.03 -7.34
N GLY A 92 12.94 3.14 -7.19
CA GLY A 92 12.92 2.11 -6.16
C GLY A 92 12.64 2.65 -4.77
N ASN A 93 12.20 3.90 -4.61
CA ASN A 93 11.92 4.46 -3.28
C ASN A 93 10.80 3.68 -2.57
N VAL A 94 11.05 3.24 -1.34
CA VAL A 94 10.05 2.65 -0.46
C VAL A 94 10.16 3.33 0.90
N ARG A 95 9.08 4.00 1.32
CA ARG A 95 8.95 4.59 2.66
C ARG A 95 8.20 3.62 3.57
N LEU A 96 8.60 3.60 4.84
CA LEU A 96 8.01 2.79 5.89
C LEU A 96 7.55 3.72 7.01
N HIS A 97 6.25 3.70 7.28
CA HIS A 97 5.71 4.15 8.55
C HIS A 97 5.31 2.93 9.38
N ILE A 98 5.79 2.84 10.62
CA ILE A 98 5.17 1.95 11.61
C ILE A 98 4.23 2.80 12.45
N ARG A 99 2.97 2.40 12.52
CA ARG A 99 1.94 3.09 13.29
C ARG A 99 1.50 2.29 14.51
N ASP A 100 1.28 3.00 15.61
CA ASP A 100 0.66 2.44 16.81
C ASP A 100 -0.87 2.24 16.64
N ALA A 101 -1.51 1.70 17.67
CA ALA A 101 -2.96 1.49 17.69
C ALA A 101 -3.80 2.79 17.62
N ARG A 102 -3.20 3.95 17.95
CA ARG A 102 -3.81 5.28 17.85
C ARG A 102 -3.52 5.95 16.49
N ARG A 103 -2.89 5.22 15.55
CA ARG A 103 -2.45 5.68 14.23
C ARG A 103 -1.31 6.70 14.26
N GLY A 104 -0.65 6.89 15.40
CA GLY A 104 0.57 7.71 15.51
C GLY A 104 1.73 7.02 14.80
N VAL A 105 2.53 7.76 14.03
CA VAL A 105 3.77 7.23 13.44
C VAL A 105 4.82 7.12 14.54
N VAL A 106 5.27 5.89 14.80
CA VAL A 106 6.32 5.60 15.79
C VAL A 106 7.68 5.36 15.15
N VAL A 107 7.70 4.90 13.90
CA VAL A 107 8.92 4.78 13.08
C VAL A 107 8.62 5.37 11.71
N ASP A 108 9.53 6.22 11.22
CA ASP A 108 9.56 6.74 9.86
C ASP A 108 10.93 6.43 9.27
N SER A 109 10.97 5.65 8.19
CA SER A 109 12.19 5.18 7.56
C SER A 109 11.98 5.03 6.07
N PHE A 110 13.06 4.89 5.31
CA PHE A 110 12.98 4.60 3.89
C PHE A 110 14.14 3.69 3.46
N THR A 111 13.95 3.01 2.34
CA THR A 111 14.98 2.21 1.67
C THR A 111 14.79 2.31 0.16
N THR A 112 15.71 1.70 -0.59
CA THR A 112 15.62 1.59 -2.05
C THR A 112 15.53 0.12 -2.44
N ALA A 113 14.48 -0.21 -3.21
CA ALA A 113 14.32 -1.51 -3.83
C ALA A 113 15.40 -1.73 -4.91
N ARG A 114 16.01 -2.92 -4.88
CA ARG A 114 17.05 -3.34 -5.81
C ARG A 114 16.41 -3.81 -7.11
N MET A 115 16.13 -2.87 -8.00
CA MET A 115 15.44 -3.13 -9.27
C MET A 115 16.43 -3.54 -10.37
N PRO A 116 16.11 -4.58 -11.18
CA PRO A 116 16.93 -4.97 -12.33
C PRO A 116 16.80 -4.02 -13.52
N GLY A 117 15.81 -3.13 -13.50
CA GLY A 117 15.54 -2.13 -14.53
C GLY A 117 14.35 -1.26 -14.18
N VAL A 118 14.15 -0.17 -14.92
CA VAL A 118 13.03 0.76 -14.72
C VAL A 118 11.70 0.02 -14.93
N GLY A 119 10.79 0.15 -13.96
CA GLY A 119 9.46 -0.45 -14.02
C GLY A 119 9.39 -1.94 -13.63
N ALA A 120 10.52 -2.58 -13.35
CA ALA A 120 10.57 -3.95 -12.84
C ALA A 120 10.44 -3.99 -11.31
N PHE A 121 9.88 -5.07 -10.79
CA PHE A 121 9.94 -5.34 -9.34
C PHE A 121 11.40 -5.58 -8.90
N GLY A 122 11.80 -4.91 -7.84
CA GLY A 122 13.07 -5.11 -7.13
C GLY A 122 12.84 -5.48 -5.67
N SER A 123 13.78 -6.19 -5.05
CA SER A 123 13.67 -6.56 -3.63
C SER A 123 14.03 -5.41 -2.71
N PHE A 124 13.34 -5.30 -1.57
CA PHE A 124 13.70 -4.38 -0.50
C PHE A 124 13.77 -5.10 0.84
N GLU A 125 14.54 -4.55 1.77
CA GLU A 125 14.60 -4.99 3.16
C GLU A 125 14.73 -3.78 4.09
N PHE A 126 14.01 -3.82 5.21
CA PHE A 126 14.22 -3.00 6.40
C PHE A 126 14.60 -3.89 7.57
N VAL A 127 15.50 -3.39 8.42
CA VAL A 127 15.80 -3.97 9.72
C VAL A 127 15.58 -2.88 10.76
N VAL A 128 14.49 -3.00 11.53
CA VAL A 128 14.10 -1.99 12.51
C VAL A 128 14.52 -2.44 13.91
N THR A 129 15.45 -1.71 14.50
CA THR A 129 15.95 -1.88 15.88
C THR A 129 15.47 -0.78 16.82
N ASP A 130 14.54 0.06 16.38
CA ASP A 130 14.13 1.28 17.07
C ASP A 130 13.61 0.99 18.50
N ALA A 131 14.22 1.65 19.49
CA ALA A 131 13.82 1.53 20.88
C ALA A 131 12.41 2.06 21.14
N ALA A 132 11.88 2.96 20.29
CA ALA A 132 10.51 3.45 20.38
C ALA A 132 9.48 2.33 20.17
N LEU A 133 9.84 1.25 19.45
CA LEU A 133 8.98 0.08 19.34
C LEU A 133 8.98 -0.78 20.63
N ALA A 134 9.99 -0.65 21.50
CA ALA A 134 10.04 -1.43 22.73
C ALA A 134 8.87 -1.11 23.69
N SER A 135 8.37 0.13 23.70
CA SER A 135 7.19 0.52 24.48
C SER A 135 5.86 0.03 23.87
N HIS A 136 5.90 -0.54 22.66
CA HIS A 136 4.76 -1.11 21.95
C HIS A 136 4.77 -2.64 21.93
N ARG A 137 5.65 -3.28 22.72
CA ARG A 137 5.65 -4.74 22.91
C ARG A 137 4.29 -5.24 23.41
N ASN A 138 3.93 -6.44 22.97
CA ASN A 138 2.64 -7.10 23.20
C ASN A 138 1.42 -6.32 22.67
N THR A 139 1.61 -5.31 21.81
CA THR A 139 0.53 -4.57 21.16
C THR A 139 0.54 -4.79 19.65
N GLN A 140 -0.57 -4.43 19.00
CA GLN A 140 -0.63 -4.41 17.54
C GLN A 140 -0.04 -3.11 17.02
N VAL A 141 0.85 -3.22 16.03
CA VAL A 141 1.32 -2.09 15.22
C VAL A 141 0.99 -2.37 13.75
N THR A 142 0.96 -1.32 12.93
CA THR A 142 0.69 -1.44 11.49
C THR A 142 1.88 -0.97 10.70
N LEU A 143 2.40 -1.81 9.82
CA LEU A 143 3.42 -1.44 8.85
C LEU A 143 2.73 -0.84 7.64
N GLU A 144 3.00 0.42 7.34
CA GLU A 144 2.53 1.12 6.14
C GLU A 144 3.72 1.37 5.23
N LEU A 145 3.75 0.67 4.10
CA LEU A 145 4.78 0.83 3.08
C LEU A 145 4.19 1.52 1.86
N PHE A 146 4.82 2.58 1.39
CA PHE A 146 4.31 3.38 0.29
C PHE A 146 5.44 4.10 -0.45
N GLU A 147 5.13 4.64 -1.61
CA GLU A 147 5.95 5.62 -2.30
C GLU A 147 5.33 7.00 -2.10
N GLU A 148 6.14 8.04 -1.94
CA GLU A 148 5.64 9.42 -1.99
C GLU A 148 5.47 9.88 -3.44
N SER A 149 4.28 10.36 -3.76
CA SER A 149 3.95 10.93 -5.06
C SER A 149 4.86 12.13 -5.36
N ALA A 150 5.55 12.10 -6.49
CA ALA A 150 6.35 13.23 -6.96
C ALA A 150 5.51 14.49 -7.27
N ALA A 151 4.19 14.34 -7.45
CA ALA A 151 3.31 15.46 -7.79
C ALA A 151 2.90 16.29 -6.57
N ASP A 152 2.65 15.63 -5.43
CA ASP A 152 2.01 16.27 -4.27
C ASP A 152 2.47 15.71 -2.91
N GLY A 153 3.42 14.78 -2.88
CA GLY A 153 3.92 14.12 -1.67
C GLY A 153 2.93 13.16 -1.02
N SER A 154 1.78 12.91 -1.63
CA SER A 154 0.79 11.97 -1.09
C SER A 154 1.31 10.51 -1.15
N PRO A 155 0.91 9.65 -0.21
CA PRO A 155 1.28 8.24 -0.25
C PRO A 155 0.54 7.53 -1.40
N VAL A 156 1.30 6.87 -2.29
CA VAL A 156 0.78 6.05 -3.40
C VAL A 156 1.23 4.60 -3.27
N GLY A 157 0.41 3.66 -3.74
CA GLY A 157 0.72 2.23 -3.66
C GLY A 157 0.84 1.67 -2.23
N LEU A 158 0.08 2.25 -1.29
CA LEU A 158 0.12 1.91 0.13
C LEU A 158 -0.21 0.43 0.39
N ALA A 159 0.79 -0.33 0.84
CA ALA A 159 0.63 -1.65 1.44
C ALA A 159 0.50 -1.52 2.97
N SER A 160 -0.45 -2.24 3.57
CA SER A 160 -0.65 -2.24 5.02
C SER A 160 -0.59 -3.65 5.59
N VAL A 161 0.27 -3.84 6.58
CA VAL A 161 0.48 -5.12 7.25
C VAL A 161 0.34 -4.91 8.75
N PRO A 162 -0.81 -5.24 9.36
CA PRO A 162 -0.93 -5.28 10.81
C PRO A 162 -0.08 -6.42 11.35
N ILE A 163 0.63 -6.22 12.46
CA ILE A 163 1.38 -7.27 13.16
C ILE A 163 1.23 -7.12 14.66
N ARG A 164 1.47 -8.20 15.40
CA ARG A 164 1.60 -8.14 16.86
C ARG A 164 3.08 -8.15 17.24
N LEU A 165 3.55 -7.10 17.90
CA LEU A 165 4.92 -7.04 18.37
C LEU A 165 5.05 -7.85 19.67
N ARG A 166 6.06 -8.71 19.77
CA ARG A 166 6.49 -9.44 20.98
C ARG A 166 7.68 -8.74 21.62
#